data_AF-A0A8J2EUT8-F1
#
_entry.id   AF-A0A8J2EUT8-F1
#
_cell.length_a   1.000
_cell.length_b   1.000
_cell.length_c   1.000
_cell.angle_alpha   90.00
_cell.angle_beta   90.00
_cell.angle_gamma   90.00
#
_symmetry.space_group_name_H-M   'P 1'
#
loop_
_entity.id
_entity.type
_entity.pdbx_description
1 polymer ?
#
loop_
_entity_poly.entity_id
_entity_poly.type
_entity_poly.pdbx_seq_one_letter_code
_entity_poly.pdbx_strand_id
1 'polypeptide(L)'
;MPAAGGENEDVKNSLDAVMSATGGLDDPGLTAALSGNLKETPRTKEALKRCGILLPELKIKSFQDFHRPTDTVEKQRLRYNHYETRRQAKLSLVLQERAKVFVEMTKKQQQGNANAKSYQSMHMLEQLLDAEAGRLEGELKQQLRYHTVVENENKEQLEKEAMMRDKQKKREEKSYLVKEEKAIRVKQNSVANDAKRAHSQKILKDIKSNHESKCANFLGHVLETEVRIREFRNSQSGRNFEKSEAWKAKVAGIHKNFRAIQEERMIHGIKQLRKKESKFAMNDEKKKEERRNLEIRNAEKHLRVIDVLDKKHRIDRQVDARNDQMREEALHAHTRITTLMNLKDQIVKQRKARIFQQSALKGRALNIKNIPTGPGQYDIDRDQVLREAPVPRMPLPPKQEESALLSDQIPPPGTYDVHLLPNGQRVDTSVPRNVIFTKGAVPNFIEENVRTFRDNPGPGTYKASAPGINLAAATAVIRPDMVRAENKEGTVSAPAWAEDFAKTPGPAAYLTDKFLRDEEAAKKMERIPNLGKAIALR
;
A
#
# COMPACT_ATOMS: atom_id res chain seq x y z
N MET A 1 1.63 -22.72 2.28
CA MET A 1 1.12 -21.35 2.26
C MET A 1 -0.39 -21.39 2.26
N PRO A 2 -1.06 -21.01 3.34
CA PRO A 2 -2.47 -20.64 3.31
C PRO A 2 -2.76 -19.23 3.85
N ALA A 3 -3.80 -18.63 3.26
CA ALA A 3 -4.72 -17.63 3.78
C ALA A 3 -4.19 -16.22 4.16
N ALA A 4 -4.15 -15.34 3.17
CA ALA A 4 -4.35 -13.89 3.35
C ALA A 4 -5.86 -13.60 3.40
N GLY A 5 -6.42 -13.44 4.60
CA GLY A 5 -7.85 -13.18 4.83
C GLY A 5 -8.14 -12.03 5.80
N GLY A 6 -7.13 -11.24 6.18
CA GLY A 6 -7.24 -10.24 7.25
C GLY A 6 -7.72 -8.84 6.85
N GLU A 7 -7.73 -8.47 5.57
CA GLU A 7 -7.91 -7.06 5.18
C GLU A 7 -9.38 -6.60 5.01
N ASN A 8 -10.38 -7.49 5.20
CA ASN A 8 -11.79 -7.11 5.06
C ASN A 8 -12.45 -6.63 6.37
N GLU A 9 -11.83 -6.80 7.54
CA GLU A 9 -12.42 -6.35 8.83
C GLU A 9 -12.15 -4.87 9.11
N ASP A 10 -11.01 -4.34 8.70
CA ASP A 10 -10.64 -2.95 8.98
C ASP A 10 -11.49 -1.93 8.21
N VAL A 11 -11.98 -2.29 7.01
CA VAL A 11 -12.86 -1.41 6.21
C VAL A 11 -14.28 -1.35 6.78
N LYS A 12 -14.79 -2.47 7.35
CA LYS A 12 -16.09 -2.51 8.03
C LYS A 12 -16.07 -1.70 9.33
N ASN A 13 -15.00 -1.85 10.12
CA ASN A 13 -14.83 -1.11 11.37
C ASN A 13 -14.72 0.42 11.13
N SER A 14 -14.18 0.86 9.98
CA SER A 14 -14.13 2.29 9.65
C SER A 14 -15.50 2.87 9.25
N LEU A 15 -16.38 2.07 8.64
CA LEU A 15 -17.72 2.51 8.23
C LEU A 15 -18.65 2.64 9.44
N ASP A 16 -18.56 1.70 10.38
CA ASP A 16 -19.34 1.71 11.62
C ASP A 16 -18.89 2.85 12.56
N ALA A 17 -17.59 3.20 12.55
CA ALA A 17 -17.07 4.35 13.31
C ALA A 17 -17.56 5.71 12.77
N VAL A 18 -17.71 5.86 11.44
CA VAL A 18 -18.26 7.08 10.83
C VAL A 18 -19.77 7.20 11.08
N MET A 19 -20.50 6.08 11.14
CA MET A 19 -21.93 6.08 11.48
C MET A 19 -22.23 6.37 12.95
N SER A 20 -21.28 6.08 13.85
CA SER A 20 -21.45 6.39 15.27
C SER A 20 -21.14 7.85 15.63
N ALA A 21 -20.52 8.62 14.74
CA ALA A 21 -20.13 10.02 14.98
C ALA A 21 -21.22 11.07 14.65
N THR A 22 -22.29 10.69 13.95
CA THR A 22 -23.45 11.58 13.73
C THR A 22 -24.53 11.26 14.74
N GLY A 23 -24.44 11.88 15.92
CA GLY A 23 -25.36 11.69 17.03
C GLY A 23 -26.82 11.96 16.67
N GLY A 24 -27.68 11.07 17.17
CA GLY A 24 -29.02 11.36 17.70
C GLY A 24 -30.00 12.02 16.75
N LEU A 25 -30.75 11.19 16.00
CA LEU A 25 -32.12 11.43 15.54
C LEU A 25 -32.66 10.07 15.05
N ASP A 26 -33.03 9.23 16.01
CA ASP A 26 -33.64 7.91 15.77
C ASP A 26 -35.09 8.10 15.34
N ASP A 27 -35.29 8.40 14.06
CA ASP A 27 -36.59 8.49 13.40
C ASP A 27 -36.84 7.15 12.66
N PRO A 28 -37.75 6.27 13.10
CA PRO A 28 -37.97 4.94 12.51
C PRO A 28 -38.58 4.95 11.10
N GLY A 29 -38.89 6.13 10.56
CA GLY A 29 -39.03 6.32 9.12
C GLY A 29 -37.74 5.99 8.32
N LEU A 30 -36.55 6.02 8.95
CA LEU A 30 -35.27 5.68 8.32
C LEU A 30 -35.05 4.17 8.14
N THR A 31 -35.55 3.33 9.04
CA THR A 31 -35.30 1.87 9.03
C THR A 31 -36.16 1.13 8.01
N ALA A 32 -37.40 1.56 7.79
CA ALA A 32 -38.21 1.06 6.67
C ALA A 32 -37.66 1.50 5.30
N ALA A 33 -36.97 2.65 5.22
CA ALA A 33 -36.32 3.13 4.00
C ALA A 33 -35.03 2.36 3.65
N LEU A 34 -34.36 1.76 4.64
CA LEU A 34 -33.21 0.86 4.45
C LEU A 34 -33.57 -0.43 3.69
N SER A 35 -34.84 -0.85 3.68
CA SER A 35 -35.36 -1.97 2.85
C SER A 35 -35.52 -1.63 1.36
N GLY A 36 -35.24 -0.38 0.97
CA GLY A 36 -35.06 0.03 -0.43
C GLY A 36 -36.31 0.29 -1.26
N ASN A 37 -37.50 0.17 -0.68
CA ASN A 37 -38.74 0.61 -1.32
C ASN A 37 -39.24 1.91 -0.69
N LEU A 38 -38.60 3.02 -1.09
CA LEU A 38 -39.12 4.35 -0.80
C LEU A 38 -40.48 4.49 -1.51
N LYS A 39 -41.59 4.39 -0.77
CA LYS A 39 -42.94 4.48 -1.33
C LYS A 39 -43.10 5.81 -2.07
N GLU A 40 -43.68 5.77 -3.27
CA GLU A 40 -44.01 6.94 -4.08
C GLU A 40 -45.16 7.75 -3.45
N THR A 41 -44.88 8.43 -2.35
CA THR A 41 -45.83 9.37 -1.75
C THR A 41 -45.67 10.76 -2.37
N PRO A 42 -46.70 11.63 -2.37
CA PRO A 42 -46.58 13.02 -2.83
C PRO A 42 -45.43 13.77 -2.14
N ARG A 43 -45.24 13.53 -0.83
CA ARG A 43 -44.14 14.08 -0.03
C ARG A 43 -42.78 13.60 -0.53
N THR A 44 -42.69 12.32 -0.91
CA THR A 44 -41.48 11.75 -1.51
C THR A 44 -41.19 12.38 -2.87
N LYS A 45 -42.21 12.58 -3.72
CA LYS A 45 -42.06 13.21 -5.05
C LYS A 45 -41.58 14.66 -4.95
N GLU A 46 -42.10 15.40 -3.98
CA GLU A 46 -41.67 16.77 -3.72
C GLU A 46 -40.23 16.83 -3.19
N ALA A 47 -39.87 15.97 -2.23
CA ALA A 47 -38.50 15.88 -1.72
C ALA A 47 -37.49 15.51 -2.83
N LEU A 48 -37.85 14.58 -3.72
CA LEU A 48 -37.05 14.21 -4.89
C LEU A 48 -36.84 15.40 -5.85
N LYS A 49 -37.91 16.16 -6.12
CA LYS A 49 -37.85 17.38 -6.96
C LYS A 49 -36.92 18.43 -6.34
N ARG A 50 -37.06 18.71 -5.04
CA ARG A 50 -36.20 19.67 -4.31
C ARG A 50 -34.74 19.22 -4.24
N CYS A 51 -34.49 17.93 -4.13
CA CYS A 51 -33.14 17.36 -4.13
C CYS A 51 -32.51 17.27 -5.52
N GLY A 52 -33.28 17.37 -6.61
CA GLY A 52 -32.80 17.08 -7.96
C GLY A 52 -32.39 15.60 -8.14
N ILE A 53 -32.99 14.67 -7.39
CA ILE A 53 -32.70 13.23 -7.44
C ILE A 53 -33.85 12.53 -8.16
N LEU A 54 -33.52 11.63 -9.09
CA LEU A 54 -34.51 10.85 -9.83
C LEU A 54 -34.82 9.53 -9.10
N LEU A 55 -36.06 9.06 -9.18
CA LEU A 55 -36.47 7.79 -8.58
C LEU A 55 -35.63 6.57 -9.05
N PRO A 56 -35.25 6.45 -10.35
CA PRO A 56 -34.37 5.36 -10.81
C PRO A 56 -32.99 5.35 -10.14
N GLU A 57 -32.50 6.49 -9.64
CA GLU A 57 -31.20 6.59 -8.96
C GLU A 57 -31.23 5.98 -7.54
N LEU A 58 -32.41 5.69 -7.00
CA LEU A 58 -32.61 5.09 -5.68
C LEU A 58 -32.93 3.60 -5.73
N LYS A 59 -33.10 3.02 -6.93
CA LYS A 59 -33.43 1.60 -7.10
C LYS A 59 -32.27 0.72 -6.60
N ILE A 60 -32.58 -0.35 -5.87
CA ILE A 60 -31.57 -1.37 -5.57
C ILE A 60 -31.22 -2.07 -6.89
N LYS A 61 -29.92 -2.27 -7.12
CA LYS A 61 -29.41 -3.08 -8.24
C LYS A 61 -28.68 -4.28 -7.70
N SER A 62 -28.80 -5.41 -8.38
CA SER A 62 -28.08 -6.62 -8.00
C SER A 62 -26.60 -6.47 -8.37
N PHE A 63 -25.73 -7.25 -7.70
CA PHE A 63 -24.31 -7.31 -8.07
C PHE A 63 -24.12 -7.71 -9.55
N GLN A 64 -24.99 -8.57 -10.08
CA GLN A 64 -24.94 -9.07 -11.45
C GLN A 64 -25.19 -7.97 -12.49
N ASP A 65 -25.97 -6.93 -12.13
CA ASP A 65 -26.29 -5.81 -13.03
C ASP A 65 -25.05 -4.97 -13.40
N PHE A 66 -23.95 -5.12 -12.64
CA PHE A 66 -22.68 -4.40 -12.85
C PHE A 66 -21.63 -5.22 -13.60
N HIS A 67 -21.98 -6.45 -14.01
CA HIS A 67 -21.09 -7.32 -14.76
C HIS A 67 -20.82 -6.75 -16.16
N ARG A 68 -19.56 -6.77 -16.58
CA ARG A 68 -19.17 -6.52 -17.97
C ARG A 68 -18.28 -7.68 -18.43
N PRO A 69 -18.46 -8.22 -19.64
CA PRO A 69 -17.77 -9.44 -20.09
C PRO A 69 -16.24 -9.42 -19.99
N THR A 70 -15.63 -8.25 -20.06
CA THR A 70 -14.16 -8.08 -20.06
C THR A 70 -13.59 -7.71 -18.68
N ASP A 71 -14.44 -7.51 -17.68
CA ASP A 71 -14.01 -6.97 -16.40
C ASP A 71 -13.61 -8.04 -15.39
N THR A 72 -12.66 -7.67 -14.53
CA THR A 72 -12.33 -8.45 -13.35
C THR A 72 -13.44 -8.32 -12.30
N VAL A 73 -13.59 -9.37 -11.47
CA VAL A 73 -14.55 -9.38 -10.35
C VAL A 73 -14.34 -8.20 -9.41
N GLU A 74 -13.10 -7.77 -9.22
CA GLU A 74 -12.73 -6.61 -8.40
C GLU A 74 -13.30 -5.30 -8.96
N LYS A 75 -13.24 -5.07 -10.28
CA LYS A 75 -13.85 -3.88 -10.90
C LYS A 75 -15.36 -3.89 -10.78
N GLN A 76 -15.99 -5.05 -10.92
CA GLN A 76 -17.43 -5.19 -10.69
C GLN A 76 -17.79 -4.85 -9.24
N ARG A 77 -17.02 -5.36 -8.26
CA ARG A 77 -17.18 -5.04 -6.84
C ARG A 77 -16.96 -3.57 -6.54
N LEU A 78 -15.95 -2.94 -7.14
CA LEU A 78 -15.69 -1.52 -7.01
C LEU A 78 -16.91 -0.69 -7.47
N ARG A 79 -17.47 -1.01 -8.64
CA ARG A 79 -18.66 -0.32 -9.17
C ARG A 79 -19.91 -0.55 -8.34
N TYR A 80 -20.13 -1.78 -7.88
CA TYR A 80 -21.27 -2.11 -7.03
C TYR A 80 -21.20 -1.36 -5.69
N ASN A 81 -20.05 -1.41 -5.02
CA ASN A 81 -19.84 -0.69 -3.75
C ASN A 81 -20.02 0.82 -3.94
N HIS A 82 -19.42 1.38 -5.00
CA HIS A 82 -19.57 2.80 -5.35
C HIS A 82 -21.04 3.17 -5.58
N TYR A 83 -21.78 2.35 -6.32
CA TYR A 83 -23.21 2.54 -6.53
C TYR A 83 -24.01 2.52 -5.23
N GLU A 84 -23.82 1.51 -4.39
CA GLU A 84 -24.56 1.39 -3.12
C GLU A 84 -24.24 2.53 -2.15
N THR A 85 -22.97 2.89 -1.98
CA THR A 85 -22.59 4.04 -1.14
C THR A 85 -23.26 5.34 -1.62
N ARG A 86 -23.28 5.58 -2.94
CA ARG A 86 -23.96 6.75 -3.51
C ARG A 86 -25.46 6.69 -3.34
N ARG A 87 -26.05 5.53 -3.58
CA ARG A 87 -27.49 5.30 -3.43
C ARG A 87 -27.91 5.59 -2.00
N GLN A 88 -27.18 5.07 -1.01
CA GLN A 88 -27.42 5.33 0.41
C GLN A 88 -27.28 6.82 0.75
N ALA A 89 -26.24 7.50 0.25
CA ALA A 89 -26.08 8.94 0.45
C ALA A 89 -27.23 9.76 -0.16
N LYS A 90 -27.68 9.41 -1.38
CA LYS A 90 -28.84 10.03 -2.03
C LYS A 90 -30.13 9.75 -1.27
N LEU A 91 -30.33 8.51 -0.82
CA LEU A 91 -31.49 8.12 -0.03
C LEU A 91 -31.57 8.92 1.27
N SER A 92 -30.45 9.06 1.98
CA SER A 92 -30.36 9.87 3.21
C SER A 92 -30.77 11.32 2.96
N LEU A 93 -30.27 11.95 1.89
CA LEU A 93 -30.67 13.32 1.51
C LEU A 93 -32.18 13.44 1.23
N VAL A 94 -32.75 12.48 0.52
CA VAL A 94 -34.19 12.48 0.21
C VAL A 94 -35.04 12.30 1.47
N LEU A 95 -34.60 11.46 2.42
CA LEU A 95 -35.29 11.29 3.69
C LEU A 95 -35.25 12.57 4.54
N GLN A 96 -34.10 13.24 4.59
CA GLN A 96 -33.95 14.53 5.27
C GLN A 96 -34.87 15.60 4.65
N GLU A 97 -34.90 15.73 3.33
CA GLU A 97 -35.80 16.68 2.66
C GLU A 97 -37.28 16.29 2.80
N ARG A 98 -37.60 14.99 2.80
CA ARG A 98 -38.96 14.51 3.06
C ARG A 98 -39.44 14.91 4.45
N ALA A 99 -38.59 14.85 5.47
CA ALA A 99 -38.91 15.33 6.80
C ALA A 99 -39.18 16.84 6.82
N LYS A 100 -38.40 17.65 6.07
CA LYS A 100 -38.66 19.08 5.93
C LYS A 100 -39.99 19.38 5.23
N VAL A 101 -40.29 18.69 4.12
CA VAL A 101 -41.58 18.81 3.42
C VAL A 101 -42.74 18.44 4.34
N PHE A 102 -42.57 17.40 5.17
CA PHE A 102 -43.57 17.00 6.16
C PHE A 102 -43.85 18.11 7.18
N VAL A 103 -42.80 18.72 7.74
CA VAL A 103 -42.92 19.85 8.68
C VAL A 103 -43.58 21.07 8.03
N GLU A 104 -43.25 21.38 6.78
CA GLU A 104 -43.87 22.49 6.04
C GLU A 104 -45.36 22.23 5.76
N MET A 105 -45.72 21.02 5.35
CA MET A 105 -47.13 20.64 5.12
C MET A 105 -47.95 20.65 6.41
N THR A 106 -47.39 20.16 7.52
CA THR A 106 -48.06 20.21 8.83
C THR A 106 -48.24 21.65 9.32
N LYS A 107 -47.25 22.54 9.14
CA LYS A 107 -47.40 23.98 9.44
C LYS A 107 -48.50 24.63 8.60
N LYS A 108 -48.55 24.36 7.29
CA LYS A 108 -49.60 24.87 6.39
C LYS A 108 -51.00 24.35 6.77
N GLN A 109 -51.12 23.10 7.20
CA GLN A 109 -52.40 22.53 7.64
C GLN A 109 -52.84 23.01 9.03
N GLN A 110 -51.91 23.25 9.96
CA GLN A 110 -52.22 23.79 11.29
C GLN A 110 -52.75 25.22 11.24
N GLN A 111 -52.35 26.02 10.26
CA GLN A 111 -52.94 27.34 10.01
C GLN A 111 -54.37 27.26 9.42
N GLY A 112 -54.85 26.07 9.04
CA GLY A 112 -56.05 25.92 8.20
C GLY A 112 -57.31 25.35 8.84
N ASN A 113 -57.30 24.57 9.94
CA ASN A 113 -58.55 24.03 10.51
C ASN A 113 -58.45 23.36 11.90
N ALA A 114 -59.60 23.32 12.60
CA ALA A 114 -59.84 22.90 13.99
C ALA A 114 -59.58 21.40 14.35
N ASN A 115 -59.03 20.59 13.45
CA ASN A 115 -58.77 19.15 13.68
C ASN A 115 -57.37 18.84 14.25
N ALA A 116 -56.62 19.85 14.67
CA ALA A 116 -55.23 19.71 15.16
C ALA A 116 -55.08 18.73 16.36
N LYS A 117 -56.10 18.60 17.22
CA LYS A 117 -56.03 17.77 18.44
C LYS A 117 -56.03 16.26 18.17
N SER A 118 -56.81 15.78 17.21
CA SER A 118 -56.86 14.35 16.83
C SER A 118 -55.58 13.90 16.12
N TYR A 119 -54.96 14.81 15.35
CA TYR A 119 -53.68 14.54 14.69
C TYR A 119 -52.51 14.50 15.68
N GLN A 120 -52.51 15.38 16.68
CA GLN A 120 -51.51 15.36 17.76
C GLN A 120 -51.54 14.06 18.57
N SER A 121 -52.73 13.53 18.90
CA SER A 121 -52.84 12.26 19.62
C SER A 121 -52.37 11.06 18.79
N MET A 122 -52.68 11.03 17.50
CA MET A 122 -52.18 9.97 16.60
C MET A 122 -50.67 10.04 16.41
N HIS A 123 -50.11 11.24 16.30
CA HIS A 123 -48.67 11.43 16.18
C HIS A 123 -47.92 11.01 17.45
N MET A 124 -48.49 11.28 18.63
CA MET A 124 -47.90 10.84 19.90
C MET A 124 -47.93 9.30 20.04
N LEU A 125 -49.01 8.65 19.60
CA LEU A 125 -49.11 7.19 19.54
C LEU A 125 -48.12 6.57 18.54
N GLU A 126 -47.94 7.20 17.37
CA GLU A 126 -46.94 6.83 16.38
C GLU A 126 -45.54 6.88 17.00
N GLN A 127 -45.16 8.01 17.63
CA GLN A 127 -43.88 8.19 18.30
C GLN A 127 -43.63 7.17 19.43
N LEU A 128 -44.65 6.79 20.19
CA LEU A 128 -44.51 5.78 21.25
C LEU A 128 -44.27 4.38 20.69
N LEU A 129 -44.98 4.00 19.63
CA LEU A 129 -44.78 2.71 18.95
C LEU A 129 -43.40 2.64 18.30
N ASP A 130 -42.98 3.75 17.71
CA ASP A 130 -41.69 3.97 17.09
C ASP A 130 -40.54 3.86 18.10
N ALA A 131 -40.70 4.47 19.28
CA ALA A 131 -39.74 4.36 20.38
C ALA A 131 -39.66 2.93 20.94
N GLU A 132 -40.79 2.24 21.11
CA GLU A 132 -40.81 0.86 21.61
C GLU A 132 -40.22 -0.12 20.59
N ALA A 133 -40.49 0.08 19.30
CA ALA A 133 -39.87 -0.69 18.22
C ALA A 133 -38.35 -0.49 18.19
N GLY A 134 -37.88 0.75 18.33
CA GLY A 134 -36.45 1.07 18.43
C GLY A 134 -35.79 0.46 19.67
N ARG A 135 -36.48 0.48 20.83
CA ARG A 135 -36.02 -0.18 22.06
C ARG A 135 -35.84 -1.69 21.86
N LEU A 136 -36.84 -2.35 21.27
CA LEU A 136 -36.81 -3.78 20.98
C LEU A 136 -35.72 -4.14 19.96
N GLU A 137 -35.52 -3.33 18.92
CA GLU A 137 -34.44 -3.52 17.95
C GLU A 137 -33.06 -3.36 18.61
N GLY A 138 -32.91 -2.39 19.51
CA GLY A 138 -31.69 -2.20 20.30
C GLY A 138 -31.38 -3.40 21.20
N GLU A 139 -32.40 -3.93 21.88
CA GLU A 139 -32.29 -5.12 22.73
C GLU A 139 -31.91 -6.37 21.92
N LEU A 140 -32.55 -6.58 20.77
CA LEU A 140 -32.22 -7.68 19.84
C LEU A 140 -30.79 -7.57 19.30
N LYS A 141 -30.33 -6.37 18.93
CA LYS A 141 -28.94 -6.15 18.48
C LYS A 141 -27.93 -6.43 19.60
N GLN A 142 -28.27 -6.07 20.84
CA GLN A 142 -27.42 -6.38 21.99
C GLN A 142 -27.36 -7.89 22.26
N GLN A 143 -28.49 -8.60 22.20
CA GLN A 143 -28.53 -10.06 22.29
C GLN A 143 -27.72 -10.72 21.17
N LEU A 144 -27.84 -10.24 19.93
CA LEU A 144 -27.08 -10.75 18.79
C LEU A 144 -25.57 -10.56 18.98
N ARG A 145 -25.14 -9.39 19.45
CA ARG A 145 -23.72 -9.14 19.78
C ARG A 145 -23.24 -10.08 20.88
N TYR A 146 -24.03 -10.24 21.94
CA TYR A 146 -23.72 -11.18 23.02
C TYR A 146 -23.57 -12.61 22.49
N HIS A 147 -24.50 -13.09 21.67
CA HIS A 147 -24.41 -14.41 21.05
C HIS A 147 -23.20 -14.55 20.13
N THR A 148 -22.87 -13.52 19.35
CA THR A 148 -21.70 -13.53 18.46
C THR A 148 -20.40 -13.65 19.27
N VAL A 149 -20.31 -12.92 20.40
CA VAL A 149 -19.16 -13.02 21.32
C VAL A 149 -19.06 -14.43 21.90
N VAL A 150 -20.17 -14.98 22.39
CA VAL A 150 -20.21 -16.36 22.94
C VAL A 150 -19.84 -17.40 21.88
N GLU A 151 -20.31 -17.25 20.64
CA GLU A 151 -19.94 -18.15 19.54
C GLU A 151 -18.45 -18.08 19.21
N ASN A 152 -17.86 -16.88 19.26
CA ASN A 152 -16.43 -16.71 19.03
C ASN A 152 -15.59 -17.30 20.17
N GLU A 153 -16.01 -17.13 21.42
CA GLU A 153 -15.39 -17.78 22.58
C GLU A 153 -15.47 -19.31 22.47
N ASN A 154 -16.62 -19.85 22.06
CA ASN A 154 -16.80 -21.29 21.84
C ASN A 154 -15.90 -21.82 20.71
N LYS A 155 -15.76 -21.08 19.61
CA LYS A 155 -14.82 -21.42 18.53
C LYS A 155 -13.38 -21.43 19.04
N GLU A 156 -12.98 -20.42 19.80
CA GLU A 156 -11.62 -20.34 20.38
C GLU A 156 -11.36 -21.51 21.35
N GLN A 157 -12.35 -21.91 22.16
CA GLN A 157 -12.27 -23.08 23.01
C GLN A 157 -12.11 -24.37 22.21
N LEU A 158 -12.90 -24.55 21.14
CA LEU A 158 -12.78 -25.72 20.25
C LEU A 158 -11.41 -25.79 19.58
N GLU A 159 -10.85 -24.66 19.15
CA GLU A 159 -9.49 -24.58 18.60
C GLU A 159 -8.41 -24.94 19.64
N LYS A 160 -8.56 -24.46 20.88
CA LYS A 160 -7.67 -24.83 21.99
C LYS A 160 -7.74 -26.34 22.29
N GLU A 161 -8.93 -26.92 22.32
CA GLU A 161 -9.12 -28.36 22.48
C GLU A 161 -8.49 -29.16 21.33
N ALA A 162 -8.70 -28.73 20.09
CA ALA A 162 -8.09 -29.35 18.92
C ALA A 162 -6.56 -29.31 19.00
N MET A 163 -5.98 -28.17 19.36
CA MET A 163 -4.52 -28.03 19.54
C MET A 163 -4.01 -28.95 20.66
N MET A 164 -4.75 -29.11 21.77
CA MET A 164 -4.37 -30.00 22.86
C MET A 164 -4.45 -31.47 22.46
N ARG A 165 -5.49 -31.88 21.71
CA ARG A 165 -5.60 -33.23 21.14
C ARG A 165 -4.44 -33.52 20.18
N ASP A 166 -4.08 -32.58 19.31
CA ASP A 166 -2.95 -32.74 18.40
C ASP A 166 -1.61 -32.82 19.13
N LYS A 167 -1.42 -32.04 20.20
CA LYS A 167 -0.24 -32.14 21.07
C LYS A 167 -0.16 -33.51 21.76
N GLN A 168 -1.29 -34.06 22.21
CA GLN A 168 -1.34 -35.41 22.79
C GLN A 168 -0.99 -36.47 21.76
N LYS A 169 -1.61 -36.44 20.56
CA LYS A 169 -1.27 -37.36 19.46
C LYS A 169 0.23 -37.32 19.12
N LYS A 170 0.82 -36.12 19.01
CA LYS A 170 2.27 -35.98 18.77
C LYS A 170 3.14 -36.55 19.90
N ARG A 171 2.69 -36.49 21.16
CA ARG A 171 3.40 -37.11 22.29
C ARG A 171 3.30 -38.64 22.23
N GLU A 172 2.14 -39.17 21.87
CA GLU A 172 1.91 -40.60 21.69
C GLU A 172 2.75 -41.15 20.53
N GLU A 173 2.75 -40.48 19.37
CA GLU A 173 3.59 -40.82 18.21
C GLU A 173 5.08 -40.81 18.57
N LYS A 174 5.56 -39.78 19.27
CA LYS A 174 6.96 -39.73 19.75
C LYS A 174 7.28 -40.86 20.72
N SER A 175 6.38 -41.17 21.66
CA SER A 175 6.53 -42.28 22.59
C SER A 175 6.60 -43.62 21.85
N TYR A 176 5.78 -43.79 20.82
CA TYR A 176 5.78 -44.97 19.96
C TYR A 176 7.10 -45.10 19.19
N LEU A 177 7.56 -44.05 18.51
CA LEU A 177 8.83 -44.04 17.77
C LEU A 177 10.03 -44.32 18.68
N VAL A 178 10.07 -43.75 19.90
CA VAL A 178 11.14 -44.03 20.87
C VAL A 178 11.12 -45.49 21.32
N LYS A 179 9.94 -46.11 21.48
CA LYS A 179 9.83 -47.55 21.79
C LYS A 179 10.34 -48.40 20.62
N GLU A 180 10.00 -48.03 19.39
CA GLU A 180 10.46 -48.71 18.19
C GLU A 180 11.98 -48.61 17.99
N GLU A 181 12.56 -47.42 18.16
CA GLU A 181 14.01 -47.21 18.12
C GLU A 181 14.74 -48.03 19.19
N LYS A 182 14.21 -48.09 20.42
CA LYS A 182 14.77 -48.93 21.49
C LYS A 182 14.73 -50.41 21.10
N ALA A 183 13.64 -50.87 20.50
CA ALA A 183 13.52 -52.25 20.02
C ALA A 183 14.53 -52.56 18.90
N ILE A 184 14.75 -51.62 17.96
CA ILE A 184 15.75 -51.75 16.90
C ILE A 184 17.18 -51.80 17.48
N ARG A 185 17.53 -50.92 18.43
CA ARG A 185 18.86 -50.93 19.08
C ARG A 185 19.13 -52.22 19.85
N VAL A 186 18.13 -52.78 20.52
CA VAL A 186 18.27 -54.08 21.21
C VAL A 186 18.57 -55.19 20.20
N LYS A 187 17.88 -55.22 19.05
CA LYS A 187 18.15 -56.18 17.96
C LYS A 187 19.57 -56.00 17.39
N GLN A 188 19.99 -54.76 17.12
CA GLN A 188 21.34 -54.47 16.61
C GLN A 188 22.45 -54.89 17.60
N ASN A 189 22.27 -54.62 18.90
CA ASN A 189 23.21 -55.04 19.93
C ASN A 189 23.29 -56.56 20.09
N SER A 190 22.16 -57.28 19.93
CA SER A 190 22.16 -58.75 19.91
C SER A 190 23.02 -59.28 18.77
N VAL A 191 22.80 -58.79 17.55
CA VAL A 191 23.56 -59.20 16.35
C VAL A 191 25.05 -58.87 16.49
N ALA A 192 25.39 -57.71 17.05
CA ALA A 192 26.78 -57.31 17.27
C ALA A 192 27.48 -58.19 18.33
N ASN A 193 26.78 -58.62 19.37
CA ASN A 193 27.33 -59.52 20.39
C ASN A 193 27.52 -60.94 19.87
N ASP A 194 26.61 -61.43 19.02
CA ASP A 194 26.74 -62.74 18.38
C ASP A 194 27.92 -62.77 17.40
N ALA A 195 28.13 -61.68 16.64
CA ALA A 195 29.31 -61.53 15.77
C ALA A 195 30.63 -61.53 16.55
N LYS A 196 30.67 -60.87 17.72
CA LYS A 196 31.86 -60.88 18.60
C LYS A 196 32.15 -62.28 19.15
N ARG A 197 31.13 -63.03 19.55
CA ARG A 197 31.27 -64.43 20.01
C ARG A 197 31.81 -65.34 18.91
N ALA A 198 31.31 -65.19 17.68
CA ALA A 198 31.79 -65.95 16.52
C ALA A 198 33.26 -65.64 16.20
N HIS A 199 33.67 -64.37 16.32
CA HIS A 199 35.05 -63.96 16.10
C HIS A 199 36.00 -64.49 17.19
N SER A 200 35.62 -64.43 18.47
CA SER A 200 36.43 -65.00 19.55
C SER A 200 36.60 -66.51 19.44
N GLN A 201 35.60 -67.23 18.92
CA GLN A 201 35.70 -68.67 18.68
C GLN A 201 36.65 -69.02 17.52
N LYS A 202 36.75 -68.18 16.49
CA LYS A 202 37.73 -68.34 15.41
C LYS A 202 39.16 -68.16 15.92
N ILE A 203 39.41 -67.12 16.73
CA ILE A 203 40.72 -66.85 17.32
C ILE A 203 41.19 -68.02 18.20
N LEU A 204 40.30 -68.67 18.94
CA LEU A 204 40.63 -69.86 19.74
C LEU A 204 40.93 -71.12 18.91
N LYS A 205 40.43 -71.22 17.68
CA LYS A 205 40.75 -72.32 16.74
C LYS A 205 42.12 -72.09 16.10
N ASP A 206 42.45 -70.86 15.73
CA ASP A 206 43.73 -70.51 15.12
C ASP A 206 44.91 -70.67 16.08
N ILE A 207 44.69 -70.47 17.39
CA ILE A 207 45.71 -70.73 18.44
C ILE A 207 46.05 -72.23 18.58
N LYS A 208 45.09 -73.13 18.32
CA LYS A 208 45.34 -74.59 18.37
C LYS A 208 46.11 -75.10 17.15
N SER A 209 45.82 -74.56 15.97
CA SER A 209 46.51 -74.92 14.72
C SER A 209 47.98 -74.47 14.71
N ASN A 210 48.32 -73.36 15.39
CA ASN A 210 49.68 -72.82 15.46
C ASN A 210 50.67 -73.62 16.33
N HIS A 211 50.23 -74.68 17.03
CA HIS A 211 51.12 -75.58 17.77
C HIS A 211 51.60 -76.77 16.91
N GLU A 212 50.81 -77.17 15.92
CA GLU A 212 51.12 -78.30 15.02
C GLU A 212 52.14 -77.90 13.94
N SER A 213 52.11 -76.63 13.51
CA SER A 213 53.03 -76.08 12.50
C SER A 213 54.48 -75.98 12.98
N LYS A 214 54.73 -75.99 14.30
CA LYS A 214 56.08 -75.84 14.87
C LYS A 214 56.96 -77.09 14.75
N CYS A 215 56.39 -78.28 14.59
CA CYS A 215 57.14 -79.52 14.38
C CYS A 215 57.61 -79.72 12.92
N ALA A 216 57.02 -79.01 11.95
CA ALA A 216 57.40 -79.08 10.54
C ALA A 216 58.61 -78.18 10.18
N ASN A 217 58.99 -77.27 11.07
CA ASN A 217 59.94 -76.19 10.80
C ASN A 217 61.41 -76.62 10.71
N PHE A 218 61.76 -77.87 11.04
CA PHE A 218 63.14 -78.36 10.91
C PHE A 218 63.47 -78.86 9.49
N LEU A 219 62.46 -79.27 8.70
CA LEU A 219 62.63 -79.61 7.28
C LEU A 219 62.55 -78.36 6.37
N GLY A 220 61.94 -77.28 6.87
CA GLY A 220 61.77 -76.01 6.15
C GLY A 220 63.06 -75.22 5.97
N HIS A 221 64.01 -75.32 6.91
CA HIS A 221 65.22 -74.49 6.93
C HIS A 221 66.20 -74.78 5.76
N VAL A 222 66.11 -75.96 5.11
CA VAL A 222 66.93 -76.29 3.92
C VAL A 222 66.29 -75.74 2.63
N LEU A 223 64.96 -75.71 2.55
CA LEU A 223 64.20 -75.11 1.43
C LEU A 223 64.13 -73.57 1.51
N GLU A 224 64.28 -73.01 2.72
CA GLU A 224 64.20 -71.58 3.01
C GLU A 224 65.26 -70.75 2.26
N THR A 225 66.42 -71.34 1.97
CA THR A 225 67.53 -70.65 1.30
C THR A 225 67.32 -70.49 -0.21
N GLU A 226 66.68 -71.46 -0.88
CA GLU A 226 66.28 -71.35 -2.28
C GLU A 226 65.01 -70.51 -2.48
N VAL A 227 64.08 -70.57 -1.52
CA VAL A 227 62.85 -69.77 -1.51
C VAL A 227 63.16 -68.28 -1.31
N ARG A 228 64.10 -67.93 -0.43
CA ARG A 228 64.49 -66.54 -0.14
C ARG A 228 64.97 -65.76 -1.38
N ILE A 229 65.63 -66.42 -2.34
CA ILE A 229 66.07 -65.80 -3.61
C ILE A 229 64.92 -65.66 -4.62
N ARG A 230 63.98 -66.62 -4.69
CA ARG A 230 62.75 -66.48 -5.50
C ARG A 230 61.78 -65.45 -4.92
N GLU A 231 61.64 -65.39 -3.61
CA GLU A 231 60.83 -64.39 -2.89
C GLU A 231 61.39 -62.98 -3.04
N PHE A 232 62.71 -62.79 -3.10
CA PHE A 232 63.30 -61.48 -3.36
C PHE A 232 62.98 -60.98 -4.79
N ARG A 233 63.04 -61.86 -5.79
CA ARG A 233 62.65 -61.52 -7.18
C ARG A 233 61.13 -61.32 -7.33
N ASN A 234 60.31 -62.15 -6.66
CA ASN A 234 58.85 -61.98 -6.61
C ASN A 234 58.43 -60.74 -5.82
N SER A 235 59.16 -60.36 -4.77
CA SER A 235 58.92 -59.13 -3.99
C SER A 235 59.27 -57.89 -4.80
N GLN A 236 60.32 -57.92 -5.62
CA GLN A 236 60.63 -56.85 -6.57
C GLN A 236 59.53 -56.71 -7.65
N SER A 237 59.05 -57.83 -8.21
CA SER A 237 57.92 -57.84 -9.16
C SER A 237 56.61 -57.38 -8.51
N GLY A 238 56.31 -57.85 -7.30
CA GLY A 238 55.16 -57.46 -6.49
C GLY A 238 55.17 -55.98 -6.12
N ARG A 239 56.32 -55.42 -5.71
CA ARG A 239 56.46 -53.98 -5.45
C ARG A 239 56.22 -53.14 -6.70
N ASN A 240 56.63 -53.61 -7.88
CA ASN A 240 56.35 -52.90 -9.13
C ASN A 240 54.88 -53.03 -9.55
N PHE A 241 54.26 -54.19 -9.32
CA PHE A 241 52.82 -54.38 -9.52
C PHE A 241 51.99 -53.52 -8.56
N GLU A 242 52.33 -53.48 -7.27
CA GLU A 242 51.71 -52.62 -6.25
C GLU A 242 51.87 -51.13 -6.60
N LYS A 243 53.04 -50.70 -7.08
CA LYS A 243 53.25 -49.32 -7.56
C LYS A 243 52.39 -49.02 -8.77
N SER A 244 52.25 -49.95 -9.72
CA SER A 244 51.39 -49.82 -10.90
C SER A 244 49.90 -49.82 -10.51
N GLU A 245 49.48 -50.67 -9.60
CA GLU A 245 48.10 -50.72 -9.05
C GLU A 245 47.78 -49.45 -8.27
N ALA A 246 48.68 -48.99 -7.39
CA ALA A 246 48.53 -47.74 -6.67
C ALA A 246 48.45 -46.54 -7.62
N TRP A 247 49.24 -46.55 -8.71
CA TRP A 247 49.15 -45.55 -9.76
C TRP A 247 47.82 -45.62 -10.52
N LYS A 248 47.37 -46.82 -10.92
CA LYS A 248 46.06 -47.02 -11.56
C LYS A 248 44.91 -46.59 -10.64
N ALA A 249 44.97 -46.91 -9.36
CA ALA A 249 44.00 -46.48 -8.35
C ALA A 249 44.02 -44.95 -8.17
N LYS A 250 45.20 -44.32 -8.19
CA LYS A 250 45.32 -42.86 -8.17
C LYS A 250 44.71 -42.21 -9.41
N VAL A 251 44.98 -42.75 -10.60
CA VAL A 251 44.41 -42.28 -11.86
C VAL A 251 42.89 -42.48 -11.90
N ALA A 252 42.39 -43.63 -11.43
CA ALA A 252 40.95 -43.87 -11.29
C ALA A 252 40.30 -42.91 -10.29
N GLY A 253 40.97 -42.60 -9.18
CA GLY A 253 40.56 -41.58 -8.22
C GLY A 253 40.47 -40.18 -8.84
N ILE A 254 41.47 -39.78 -9.65
CA ILE A 254 41.45 -38.50 -10.38
C ILE A 254 40.28 -38.44 -11.36
N HIS A 255 40.02 -39.51 -12.13
CA HIS A 255 38.88 -39.56 -13.05
C HIS A 255 37.53 -39.49 -12.32
N LYS A 256 37.40 -40.18 -11.18
CA LYS A 256 36.20 -40.12 -10.34
C LYS A 256 35.97 -38.70 -9.80
N ASN A 257 37.02 -38.06 -9.29
CA ASN A 257 36.95 -36.67 -8.81
C ASN A 257 36.61 -35.70 -9.94
N PHE A 258 37.18 -35.89 -11.13
CA PHE A 258 36.88 -35.07 -12.29
C PHE A 258 35.40 -35.19 -12.72
N ARG A 259 34.85 -36.42 -12.75
CA ARG A 259 33.42 -36.63 -13.02
C ARG A 259 32.54 -35.98 -11.96
N ALA A 260 32.88 -36.11 -10.68
CA ALA A 260 32.16 -35.46 -9.59
C ALA A 260 32.16 -33.93 -9.75
N ILE A 261 33.30 -33.31 -10.08
CA ILE A 261 33.41 -31.87 -10.35
C ILE A 261 32.56 -31.46 -11.56
N GLN A 262 32.51 -32.27 -12.62
CA GLN A 262 31.64 -32.00 -13.78
C GLN A 262 30.16 -32.06 -13.41
N GLU A 263 29.74 -33.08 -12.65
CA GLU A 263 28.37 -33.22 -12.16
C GLU A 263 27.99 -32.05 -11.26
N GLU A 264 28.85 -31.63 -10.33
CA GLU A 264 28.63 -30.45 -9.48
C GLU A 264 28.48 -29.16 -10.30
N ARG A 265 29.30 -28.96 -11.34
CA ARG A 265 29.18 -27.81 -12.25
C ARG A 265 27.85 -27.81 -13.01
N MET A 266 27.41 -28.98 -13.48
CA MET A 266 26.12 -29.13 -14.16
C MET A 266 24.95 -28.84 -13.22
N ILE A 267 24.98 -29.41 -12.00
CA ILE A 267 23.97 -29.14 -10.96
C ILE A 267 23.95 -27.66 -10.61
N HIS A 268 25.12 -27.03 -10.46
CA HIS A 268 25.23 -25.59 -10.20
C HIS A 268 24.61 -24.78 -11.35
N GLY A 269 24.92 -25.11 -12.60
CA GLY A 269 24.34 -24.48 -13.78
C GLY A 269 22.81 -24.56 -13.81
N ILE A 270 22.25 -25.76 -13.59
CA ILE A 270 20.80 -25.99 -13.51
C ILE A 270 20.19 -25.17 -12.36
N LYS A 271 20.85 -25.12 -11.20
CA LYS A 271 20.38 -24.33 -10.05
C LYS A 271 20.34 -22.83 -10.36
N GLN A 272 21.32 -22.31 -11.11
CA GLN A 272 21.33 -20.92 -11.55
C GLN A 272 20.23 -20.62 -12.58
N LEU A 273 20.00 -21.53 -13.53
CA LEU A 273 18.90 -21.40 -14.49
C LEU A 273 17.54 -21.39 -13.78
N ARG A 274 17.29 -22.33 -12.87
CA ARG A 274 16.06 -22.35 -12.05
C ARG A 274 15.87 -21.06 -11.24
N LYS A 275 16.94 -20.51 -10.67
CA LYS A 275 16.88 -19.22 -9.98
C LYS A 275 16.50 -18.08 -10.92
N LYS A 276 17.03 -18.05 -12.14
CA LYS A 276 16.67 -17.04 -13.15
C LYS A 276 15.22 -17.20 -13.63
N GLU A 277 14.80 -18.43 -13.92
CA GLU A 277 13.42 -18.76 -14.29
C GLU A 277 12.43 -18.34 -13.19
N SER A 278 12.73 -18.66 -11.92
CA SER A 278 11.92 -18.23 -10.79
C SER A 278 11.85 -16.70 -10.68
N LYS A 279 12.96 -15.98 -10.91
CA LYS A 279 12.96 -14.51 -10.95
C LYS A 279 12.12 -13.95 -12.10
N PHE A 280 12.16 -14.56 -13.28
CA PHE A 280 11.32 -14.14 -14.41
C PHE A 280 9.84 -14.39 -14.13
N ALA A 281 9.49 -15.56 -13.58
CA ALA A 281 8.12 -15.87 -13.18
C ALA A 281 7.59 -14.86 -12.14
N MET A 282 8.38 -14.55 -11.10
CA MET A 282 8.01 -13.52 -10.12
C MET A 282 7.83 -12.14 -10.75
N ASN A 283 8.69 -11.76 -11.70
CA ASN A 283 8.58 -10.48 -12.39
C ASN A 283 7.34 -10.42 -13.31
N ASP A 284 6.99 -11.52 -13.97
CA ASP A 284 5.80 -11.60 -14.80
C ASP A 284 4.52 -11.57 -13.96
N GLU A 285 4.51 -12.23 -12.80
CA GLU A 285 3.43 -12.11 -11.82
C GLU A 285 3.30 -10.66 -11.31
N LYS A 286 4.41 -10.03 -10.93
CA LYS A 286 4.43 -8.63 -10.50
C LYS A 286 3.91 -7.68 -11.59
N LYS A 287 4.31 -7.86 -12.85
CA LYS A 287 3.80 -7.07 -13.99
C LYS A 287 2.30 -7.28 -14.21
N LYS A 288 1.80 -8.51 -14.06
CA LYS A 288 0.36 -8.80 -14.15
C LYS A 288 -0.41 -8.10 -13.03
N GLU A 289 0.12 -8.12 -11.81
CA GLU A 289 -0.47 -7.45 -10.66
C GLU A 289 -0.45 -5.92 -10.83
N GLU A 290 0.67 -5.33 -11.27
CA GLU A 290 0.77 -3.90 -11.57
C GLU A 290 -0.23 -3.46 -12.65
N ARG A 291 -0.43 -4.27 -13.70
CA ARG A 291 -1.46 -4.01 -14.71
C ARG A 291 -2.86 -4.05 -14.12
N ARG A 292 -3.19 -5.08 -13.31
CA ARG A 292 -4.49 -5.16 -12.61
C ARG A 292 -4.71 -3.94 -11.70
N ASN A 293 -3.71 -3.55 -10.92
CA ASN A 293 -3.77 -2.40 -10.03
C ASN A 293 -3.94 -1.08 -10.81
N LEU A 294 -3.26 -0.92 -11.94
CA LEU A 294 -3.44 0.24 -12.81
C LEU A 294 -4.86 0.31 -13.38
N GLU A 295 -5.41 -0.82 -13.80
CA GLU A 295 -6.77 -0.91 -14.30
C GLU A 295 -7.82 -0.58 -13.22
N ILE A 296 -7.61 -1.03 -11.98
CA ILE A 296 -8.47 -0.68 -10.83
C ILE A 296 -8.40 0.82 -10.54
N ARG A 297 -7.19 1.39 -10.45
CA ARG A 297 -7.01 2.85 -10.26
C ARG A 297 -7.66 3.67 -11.36
N ASN A 298 -7.60 3.21 -12.60
CA ASN A 298 -8.27 3.87 -13.72
C ASN A 298 -9.80 3.78 -13.57
N ALA A 299 -10.33 2.63 -13.13
CA ALA A 299 -11.75 2.49 -12.81
C ALA A 299 -12.18 3.43 -11.67
N GLU A 300 -11.38 3.57 -10.61
CA GLU A 300 -11.63 4.51 -9.51
C GLU A 300 -11.68 5.97 -10.00
N LYS A 301 -10.69 6.38 -10.81
CA LYS A 301 -10.67 7.74 -11.40
C LYS A 301 -11.91 7.97 -12.26
N HIS A 302 -12.31 6.99 -13.06
CA HIS A 302 -13.52 7.07 -13.87
C HIS A 302 -14.78 7.23 -13.00
N LEU A 303 -14.90 6.47 -11.90
CA LEU A 303 -16.02 6.59 -10.96
C LEU A 303 -16.07 7.98 -10.30
N ARG A 304 -14.92 8.56 -9.95
CA ARG A 304 -14.85 9.96 -9.45
C ARG A 304 -15.36 10.97 -10.47
N VAL A 305 -15.06 10.79 -11.76
CA VAL A 305 -15.59 11.66 -12.82
C VAL A 305 -17.12 11.53 -12.91
N ILE A 306 -17.65 10.30 -12.83
CA ILE A 306 -19.10 10.07 -12.79
C ILE A 306 -19.73 10.77 -11.58
N ASP A 307 -19.07 10.79 -10.42
CA ASP A 307 -19.57 11.51 -9.24
C ASP A 307 -19.67 13.02 -9.44
N VAL A 308 -18.65 13.60 -10.07
CA VAL A 308 -18.65 15.03 -10.40
C VAL A 308 -19.75 15.37 -11.39
N LEU A 309 -19.93 14.54 -12.43
CA LEU A 309 -20.98 14.72 -13.43
C LEU A 309 -22.38 14.57 -12.80
N ASP A 310 -22.60 13.56 -11.99
CA ASP A 310 -23.88 13.36 -11.30
C ASP A 310 -24.18 14.48 -10.31
N LYS A 311 -23.17 14.98 -9.60
CA LYS A 311 -23.32 16.15 -8.71
C LYS A 311 -23.71 17.39 -9.51
N LYS A 312 -23.10 17.61 -10.68
CA LYS A 312 -23.46 18.69 -11.60
C LYS A 312 -24.91 18.56 -12.06
N HIS A 313 -25.29 17.40 -12.62
CA HIS A 313 -26.66 17.16 -13.08
C HIS A 313 -27.70 17.32 -11.97
N ARG A 314 -27.37 16.92 -10.74
CA ARG A 314 -28.22 17.15 -9.58
C ARG A 314 -28.40 18.64 -9.30
N ILE A 315 -27.31 19.41 -9.28
CA ILE A 315 -27.36 20.87 -9.06
C ILE A 315 -28.19 21.54 -10.15
N ASP A 316 -27.97 21.18 -11.43
CA ASP A 316 -28.74 21.72 -12.56
C ASP A 316 -30.24 21.47 -12.35
N ARG A 317 -30.63 20.23 -11.99
CA ARG A 317 -32.03 19.90 -11.67
C ARG A 317 -32.60 20.64 -10.46
N GLN A 318 -31.79 20.90 -9.43
CA GLN A 318 -32.21 21.70 -8.28
C GLN A 318 -32.45 23.17 -8.68
N VAL A 319 -31.59 23.72 -9.54
CA VAL A 319 -31.75 25.08 -10.07
C VAL A 319 -33.01 25.17 -10.92
N ASP A 320 -33.25 24.20 -11.80
CA ASP A 320 -34.48 24.13 -12.60
C ASP A 320 -35.72 24.05 -11.72
N ALA A 321 -35.72 23.19 -10.70
CA ALA A 321 -36.84 23.09 -9.75
C ALA A 321 -37.11 24.41 -9.00
N ARG A 322 -36.07 25.14 -8.60
CA ARG A 322 -36.20 26.47 -7.97
C ARG A 322 -36.74 27.50 -8.97
N ASN A 323 -36.25 27.50 -10.21
CA ASN A 323 -36.73 28.39 -11.25
C ASN A 323 -38.21 28.13 -11.57
N ASP A 324 -38.62 26.88 -11.63
CA ASP A 324 -40.04 26.51 -11.82
C ASP A 324 -40.90 26.97 -10.64
N GLN A 325 -40.42 26.80 -9.40
CA GLN A 325 -41.13 27.32 -8.23
C GLN A 325 -41.28 28.85 -8.28
N MET A 326 -40.20 29.58 -8.61
CA MET A 326 -40.25 31.03 -8.78
C MET A 326 -41.20 31.46 -9.90
N ARG A 327 -41.25 30.70 -11.01
CA ARG A 327 -42.21 30.95 -12.10
C ARG A 327 -43.65 30.71 -11.65
N GLU A 328 -43.92 29.63 -10.93
CA GLU A 328 -45.25 29.33 -10.39
C GLU A 328 -45.70 30.41 -9.40
N GLU A 329 -44.82 30.86 -8.51
CA GLU A 329 -45.08 31.95 -7.56
C GLU A 329 -45.33 33.28 -8.29
N ALA A 330 -44.54 33.60 -9.32
CA ALA A 330 -44.73 34.77 -10.16
C ALA A 330 -46.05 34.72 -10.93
N LEU A 331 -46.42 33.56 -11.48
CA LEU A 331 -47.71 33.34 -12.14
C LEU A 331 -48.87 33.50 -11.16
N HIS A 332 -48.77 32.94 -9.95
CA HIS A 332 -49.78 33.12 -8.91
C HIS A 332 -49.89 34.59 -8.46
N ALA A 333 -48.78 35.31 -8.34
CA ALA A 333 -48.80 36.74 -8.05
C ALA A 333 -49.44 37.52 -9.20
N HIS A 334 -49.13 37.17 -10.44
CA HIS A 334 -49.71 37.78 -11.63
C HIS A 334 -51.22 37.54 -11.70
N THR A 335 -51.71 36.32 -11.52
CA THR A 335 -53.15 36.03 -11.49
C THR A 335 -53.86 36.78 -10.36
N ARG A 336 -53.24 36.89 -9.18
CA ARG A 336 -53.76 37.70 -8.08
C ARG A 336 -53.83 39.19 -8.43
N ILE A 337 -52.79 39.76 -9.05
CA ILE A 337 -52.79 41.17 -9.49
C ILE A 337 -53.85 41.38 -10.56
N THR A 338 -53.95 40.48 -11.55
CA THR A 338 -54.93 40.56 -12.63
C THR A 338 -56.36 40.47 -12.11
N THR A 339 -56.63 39.59 -11.13
CA THR A 339 -57.96 39.55 -10.49
C THR A 339 -58.27 40.84 -9.72
N LEU A 340 -57.30 41.41 -9.00
CA LEU A 340 -57.45 42.71 -8.32
C LEU A 340 -57.64 43.88 -9.30
N MET A 341 -56.94 43.87 -10.44
CA MET A 341 -57.12 44.87 -11.51
C MET A 341 -58.51 44.75 -12.15
N ASN A 342 -58.98 43.54 -12.44
CA ASN A 342 -60.33 43.31 -12.95
C ASN A 342 -61.40 43.80 -11.97
N LEU A 343 -61.22 43.57 -10.67
CA LEU A 343 -62.10 44.12 -9.63
C LEU A 343 -62.07 45.65 -9.58
N LYS A 344 -60.89 46.26 -9.67
CA LYS A 344 -60.73 47.72 -9.75
C LYS A 344 -61.48 48.29 -10.96
N ASP A 345 -61.34 47.67 -12.13
CA ASP A 345 -62.03 48.10 -13.35
C ASP A 345 -63.54 47.99 -13.25
N GLN A 346 -64.05 46.93 -12.61
CA GLN A 346 -65.48 46.82 -12.30
C GLN A 346 -65.95 47.95 -11.39
N ILE A 347 -65.20 48.29 -10.33
CA ILE A 347 -65.52 49.41 -9.43
C ILE A 347 -65.52 50.74 -10.19
N VAL A 348 -64.54 50.97 -11.07
CA VAL A 348 -64.49 52.19 -11.89
C VAL A 348 -65.67 52.26 -12.86
N LYS A 349 -66.03 51.16 -13.53
CA LYS A 349 -67.22 51.09 -14.40
C LYS A 349 -68.50 51.38 -13.62
N GLN A 350 -68.66 50.80 -12.43
CA GLN A 350 -69.79 51.08 -11.54
C GLN A 350 -69.83 52.54 -11.08
N ARG A 351 -68.69 53.14 -10.76
CA ARG A 351 -68.60 54.57 -10.42
C ARG A 351 -68.96 55.45 -11.61
N LYS A 352 -68.43 55.17 -12.81
CA LYS A 352 -68.78 55.90 -14.04
C LYS A 352 -70.27 55.81 -14.34
N ALA A 353 -70.86 54.62 -14.24
CA ALA A 353 -72.30 54.43 -14.40
C ALA A 353 -73.12 55.25 -13.38
N ARG A 354 -72.70 55.25 -12.10
CA ARG A 354 -73.33 56.10 -11.06
C ARG A 354 -73.18 57.59 -11.35
N ILE A 355 -72.00 58.06 -11.75
CA ILE A 355 -71.76 59.46 -12.12
C ILE A 355 -72.64 59.85 -13.31
N PHE A 356 -72.69 59.00 -14.35
CA PHE A 356 -73.51 59.21 -15.54
C PHE A 356 -75.01 59.29 -15.20
N GLN A 357 -75.51 58.38 -14.35
CA GLN A 357 -76.88 58.42 -13.84
C GLN A 357 -77.15 59.68 -13.00
N GLN A 358 -76.20 60.09 -12.15
CA GLN A 358 -76.32 61.33 -11.37
C GLN A 358 -76.28 62.59 -12.24
N SER A 359 -75.49 62.61 -13.31
CA SER A 359 -75.49 63.72 -14.28
C SER A 359 -76.75 63.74 -15.15
N ALA A 360 -77.33 62.57 -15.45
CA ALA A 360 -78.61 62.49 -16.15
C ALA A 360 -79.80 62.93 -15.28
N LEU A 361 -79.74 62.67 -13.97
CA LEU A 361 -80.78 63.05 -13.00
C LEU A 361 -80.64 64.50 -12.46
N LYS A 362 -79.46 65.11 -12.56
CA LYS A 362 -79.23 66.52 -12.22
C LYS A 362 -78.78 67.26 -13.47
N GLY A 363 -79.72 67.87 -14.19
CA GLY A 363 -79.42 68.91 -15.17
C GLY A 363 -78.64 70.04 -14.51
N ARG A 364 -77.31 70.00 -14.59
CA ARG A 364 -76.42 71.03 -14.05
C ARG A 364 -75.55 71.56 -15.19
N ALA A 365 -75.60 72.87 -15.38
CA ALA A 365 -74.91 73.59 -16.44
C ALA A 365 -73.39 73.33 -16.45
N LEU A 366 -72.86 73.09 -17.65
CA LEU A 366 -71.43 72.96 -17.94
C LEU A 366 -70.70 74.25 -17.54
N ASN A 367 -69.70 74.12 -16.67
CA ASN A 367 -68.82 75.22 -16.28
C ASN A 367 -67.63 75.29 -17.25
N ILE A 368 -67.54 76.35 -18.04
CA ILE A 368 -66.62 76.55 -19.18
C ILE A 368 -65.24 77.07 -18.72
N LYS A 369 -64.72 76.61 -17.56
CA LYS A 369 -63.44 77.12 -17.00
C LYS A 369 -62.20 76.27 -17.22
N ASN A 370 -62.30 75.12 -17.88
CA ASN A 370 -61.15 74.25 -18.16
C ASN A 370 -60.96 74.02 -19.66
N ILE A 371 -60.82 75.11 -20.41
CA ILE A 371 -60.22 75.10 -21.75
C ILE A 371 -58.72 75.34 -21.54
N PRO A 372 -57.81 74.43 -21.92
CA PRO A 372 -56.37 74.70 -21.86
C PRO A 372 -56.03 75.78 -22.90
N THR A 373 -55.51 76.91 -22.42
CA THR A 373 -54.98 78.00 -23.23
C THR A 373 -53.60 77.65 -23.76
N GLY A 374 -53.46 77.59 -25.09
CA GLY A 374 -52.28 78.07 -25.82
C GLY A 374 -51.07 77.13 -25.98
N PRO A 375 -50.36 77.20 -27.13
CA PRO A 375 -49.15 76.44 -27.41
C PRO A 375 -47.95 77.14 -26.75
N GLY A 376 -47.59 76.76 -25.52
CA GLY A 376 -46.50 77.45 -24.84
C GLY A 376 -46.33 77.09 -23.37
N GLN A 377 -46.41 75.80 -23.02
CA GLN A 377 -46.03 75.34 -21.69
C GLN A 377 -45.33 73.99 -21.82
N TYR A 378 -43.99 74.03 -21.77
CA TYR A 378 -43.17 72.87 -21.55
C TYR A 378 -43.29 72.51 -20.07
N ASP A 379 -44.05 71.46 -19.76
CA ASP A 379 -43.85 70.75 -18.51
C ASP A 379 -42.46 70.10 -18.59
N ILE A 380 -41.52 70.71 -17.88
CA ILE A 380 -40.18 70.18 -17.68
C ILE A 380 -40.32 69.03 -16.69
N ASP A 381 -40.30 67.81 -17.21
CA ASP A 381 -40.16 66.57 -16.43
C ASP A 381 -38.79 66.59 -15.72
N ARG A 382 -38.79 67.08 -14.47
CA ARG A 382 -37.57 67.21 -13.65
C ARG A 382 -36.94 65.87 -13.25
N ASP A 383 -37.59 64.74 -13.54
CA ASP A 383 -37.11 63.39 -13.19
C ASP A 383 -36.35 62.68 -14.32
N GLN A 384 -36.10 63.36 -15.46
CA GLN A 384 -35.36 62.79 -16.61
C GLN A 384 -33.90 63.28 -16.77
N VAL A 385 -33.36 64.07 -15.82
CA VAL A 385 -32.02 64.71 -15.97
C VAL A 385 -30.95 64.16 -15.00
N LEU A 386 -31.23 63.10 -14.24
CA LEU A 386 -30.24 62.45 -13.35
C LEU A 386 -30.00 60.98 -13.71
N ARG A 387 -29.51 60.73 -14.93
CA ARG A 387 -28.84 59.47 -15.28
C ARG A 387 -27.51 59.78 -15.93
N GLU A 388 -26.50 59.94 -15.08
CA GLU A 388 -25.09 59.95 -15.46
C GLU A 388 -24.72 58.62 -16.15
N ALA A 389 -23.98 58.71 -17.25
CA ALA A 389 -23.38 57.58 -17.92
C ALA A 389 -22.27 56.96 -17.04
N PRO A 390 -22.11 55.63 -16.99
CA PRO A 390 -20.99 55.02 -16.28
C PRO A 390 -19.67 55.29 -17.03
N VAL A 391 -18.73 55.91 -16.33
CA VAL A 391 -17.35 56.16 -16.78
C VAL A 391 -16.56 54.84 -16.86
N PRO A 392 -15.75 54.59 -17.90
CA PRO A 392 -14.87 53.42 -17.98
C PRO A 392 -13.74 53.50 -16.93
N ARG A 393 -13.57 52.46 -16.11
CA ARG A 393 -12.42 52.32 -15.22
C ARG A 393 -11.16 51.98 -16.05
N MET A 394 -10.08 52.72 -15.83
CA MET A 394 -8.74 52.35 -16.33
C MET A 394 -8.22 51.07 -15.66
N PRO A 395 -7.44 50.22 -16.35
CA PRO A 395 -6.75 49.12 -15.73
C PRO A 395 -5.56 49.63 -14.89
N LEU A 396 -5.51 49.22 -13.62
CA LEU A 396 -4.32 49.35 -12.78
C LEU A 396 -3.19 48.43 -13.33
N PRO A 397 -1.92 48.85 -13.23
CA PRO A 397 -0.79 48.00 -13.59
C PRO A 397 -0.70 46.78 -12.65
N PRO A 398 -0.19 45.63 -13.13
CA PRO A 398 -0.04 44.44 -12.31
C PRO A 398 0.93 44.70 -11.15
N LYS A 399 0.50 44.30 -9.94
CA LYS A 399 1.36 44.22 -8.77
C LYS A 399 2.53 43.28 -9.05
N GLN A 400 3.75 43.78 -8.87
CA GLN A 400 4.97 42.98 -8.76
C GLN A 400 4.96 42.22 -7.43
N GLU A 401 4.25 41.10 -7.34
CA GLU A 401 4.28 40.20 -6.17
C GLU A 401 4.67 38.75 -6.51
N GLU A 402 5.20 38.48 -7.72
CA GLU A 402 5.69 37.16 -8.11
C GLU A 402 7.22 37.06 -8.26
N SER A 403 7.99 38.11 -7.96
CA SER A 403 9.47 38.10 -8.04
C SER A 403 10.17 38.07 -6.67
N ALA A 404 9.44 38.04 -5.55
CA ALA A 404 10.02 38.08 -4.19
C ALA A 404 10.13 36.70 -3.52
N LEU A 405 9.65 35.62 -4.14
CA LEU A 405 9.74 34.25 -3.60
C LEU A 405 10.95 33.44 -4.13
N LEU A 406 11.85 34.08 -4.88
CA LEU A 406 13.05 33.45 -5.45
C LEU A 406 14.38 34.05 -4.95
N SER A 407 14.35 35.05 -4.07
CA SER A 407 15.56 35.75 -3.59
C SER A 407 16.04 35.39 -2.18
N ASP A 408 15.36 34.49 -1.46
CA ASP A 408 15.73 34.13 -0.07
C ASP A 408 16.79 33.01 0.04
N GLN A 409 17.31 32.49 -1.08
CA GLN A 409 18.24 31.34 -1.07
C GLN A 409 19.69 31.68 -1.44
N ILE A 410 20.05 32.95 -1.61
CA ILE A 410 21.43 33.33 -1.95
C ILE A 410 21.91 34.40 -0.97
N PRO A 411 22.74 34.05 0.03
CA PRO A 411 23.33 35.07 0.89
C PRO A 411 24.30 35.95 0.07
N PRO A 412 24.43 37.24 0.42
CA PRO A 412 25.30 38.17 -0.29
C PRO A 412 26.77 37.71 -0.25
N PRO A 413 27.55 38.02 -1.31
CA PRO A 413 28.94 37.59 -1.42
C PRO A 413 29.78 38.18 -0.28
N GLY A 414 30.35 37.30 0.56
CA GLY A 414 31.20 37.67 1.69
C GLY A 414 30.79 37.07 3.04
N THR A 415 29.60 36.49 3.15
CA THR A 415 29.08 35.83 4.37
C THR A 415 28.84 34.33 4.16
N TYR A 416 29.89 33.59 3.77
CA TYR A 416 29.84 32.13 3.73
C TYR A 416 30.27 31.57 5.08
N ASP A 417 29.32 31.01 5.83
CA ASP A 417 29.63 30.17 6.99
C ASP A 417 30.20 28.83 6.48
N VAL A 418 31.44 28.51 6.85
CA VAL A 418 32.21 27.34 6.36
C VAL A 418 31.50 26.01 6.65
N HIS A 419 30.51 26.02 7.56
CA HIS A 419 29.76 24.85 7.98
C HIS A 419 28.42 24.64 7.26
N LEU A 420 28.07 25.45 6.26
CA LEU A 420 26.80 25.35 5.52
C LEU A 420 27.03 25.06 4.02
N LEU A 421 26.36 24.03 3.50
CA LEU A 421 26.38 23.67 2.08
C LEU A 421 25.45 24.57 1.24
N PRO A 422 25.63 24.64 -0.08
CA PRO A 422 24.82 25.47 -0.99
C PRO A 422 23.31 25.19 -1.00
N ASN A 423 22.88 24.06 -0.42
CA ASN A 423 21.47 23.68 -0.26
C ASN A 423 20.88 24.08 1.11
N GLY A 424 21.64 24.82 1.94
CA GLY A 424 21.21 25.24 3.27
C GLY A 424 21.38 24.18 4.38
N GLN A 425 21.95 23.02 4.07
CA GLN A 425 22.21 21.98 5.09
C GLN A 425 23.57 22.19 5.75
N ARG A 426 23.65 21.96 7.07
CA ARG A 426 24.93 21.95 7.79
C ARG A 426 25.79 20.76 7.35
N VAL A 427 27.10 20.96 7.23
CA VAL A 427 28.05 19.91 6.86
C VAL A 427 27.96 18.72 7.83
N ASP A 428 27.66 18.99 9.11
CA ASP A 428 27.50 17.96 10.15
C ASP A 428 26.28 17.05 9.94
N THR A 429 25.26 17.49 9.19
CA THR A 429 24.01 16.71 8.99
C THR A 429 23.91 16.01 7.64
N SER A 430 24.82 16.30 6.70
CA SER A 430 24.75 15.82 5.30
C SER A 430 25.81 14.77 4.95
N VAL A 431 26.73 14.44 5.87
CA VAL A 431 27.72 13.36 5.71
C VAL A 431 27.24 12.13 6.50
N PRO A 432 27.30 10.89 5.95
CA PRO A 432 26.97 9.68 6.70
C PRO A 432 27.82 9.59 7.99
N ARG A 433 27.16 9.23 9.10
CA ARG A 433 27.51 9.27 10.53
C ARG A 433 28.91 8.83 11.03
N ASN A 434 29.94 8.67 10.20
CA ASN A 434 31.21 8.06 10.59
C ASN A 434 32.45 8.98 10.57
N VAL A 435 32.31 10.29 10.39
CA VAL A 435 33.45 11.21 10.54
C VAL A 435 33.38 11.88 11.91
N ILE A 436 34.09 11.31 12.89
CA ILE A 436 34.28 11.89 14.21
C ILE A 436 35.53 12.78 14.14
N PHE A 437 35.38 14.10 14.17
CA PHE A 437 36.50 14.99 14.45
C PHE A 437 36.93 14.78 15.90
N THR A 438 38.08 14.15 16.12
CA THR A 438 38.60 13.87 17.45
C THR A 438 38.96 15.17 18.18
N LYS A 439 38.26 15.47 19.27
CA LYS A 439 38.63 16.55 20.20
C LYS A 439 39.79 16.08 21.07
N GLY A 440 41.01 16.29 20.61
CA GLY A 440 42.24 16.03 21.35
C GLY A 440 43.40 16.84 20.77
N ALA A 441 44.38 17.20 21.60
CA ALA A 441 45.58 17.87 21.15
C ALA A 441 46.31 17.00 20.12
N VAL A 442 46.55 17.56 18.94
CA VAL A 442 47.27 16.90 17.85
C VAL A 442 48.68 16.55 18.36
N PRO A 443 49.12 15.29 18.30
CA PRO A 443 50.47 14.92 18.74
C PRO A 443 51.51 15.63 17.86
N ASN A 444 52.60 16.08 18.48
CA ASN A 444 53.65 16.80 17.77
C ASN A 444 54.31 15.87 16.73
N PHE A 445 54.67 16.43 15.56
CA PHE A 445 55.28 15.71 14.44
C PHE A 445 56.49 14.82 14.83
N ILE A 446 57.19 15.18 15.90
CA ILE A 446 58.32 14.41 16.44
C ILE A 446 57.83 13.14 17.14
N GLU A 447 56.74 13.18 17.90
CA GLU A 447 56.16 12.00 18.58
C GLU A 447 55.54 11.02 17.59
N GLU A 448 54.95 11.53 16.51
CA GLU A 448 54.40 10.72 15.42
C GLU A 448 55.50 10.00 14.62
N ASN A 449 56.63 10.67 14.37
CA ASN A 449 57.80 10.05 13.75
C ASN A 449 58.48 9.01 14.66
N VAL A 450 58.53 9.23 15.97
CA VAL A 450 59.12 8.24 16.91
C VAL A 450 58.26 6.98 17.00
N ARG A 451 56.92 7.11 16.97
CA ARG A 451 56.01 5.95 16.94
C ARG A 451 56.12 5.17 15.63
N THR A 452 56.08 5.87 14.50
CA THR A 452 56.19 5.22 13.19
C THR A 452 57.54 4.54 12.99
N PHE A 453 58.63 5.11 13.51
CA PHE A 453 59.95 4.46 13.46
C PHE A 453 60.06 3.22 14.36
N ARG A 454 59.35 3.21 15.49
CA ARG A 454 59.30 2.07 16.41
C ARG A 454 58.63 0.84 15.80
N ASP A 455 57.57 1.08 15.02
CA ASP A 455 56.72 0.02 14.47
C ASP A 455 57.03 -0.31 12.99
N ASN A 456 57.72 0.57 12.26
CA ASN A 456 58.17 0.39 10.88
C ASN A 456 59.64 0.84 10.69
N PRO A 457 60.63 -0.01 11.03
CA PRO A 457 62.02 0.31 10.73
C PRO A 457 62.24 0.29 9.20
N GLY A 458 62.91 1.32 8.69
CA GLY A 458 63.20 1.46 7.26
C GLY A 458 64.04 0.30 6.70
N PRO A 459 63.93 0.00 5.40
CA PRO A 459 64.60 -1.13 4.77
C PRO A 459 66.12 -1.04 4.98
N GLY A 460 66.71 -2.06 5.63
CA GLY A 460 68.15 -2.13 5.94
C GLY A 460 68.53 -1.90 7.42
N THR A 461 67.57 -1.57 8.29
CA THR A 461 67.86 -1.27 9.72
C THR A 461 67.47 -2.38 10.72
N TYR A 462 67.18 -3.59 10.23
CA TYR A 462 66.79 -4.75 11.05
C TYR A 462 67.96 -5.39 11.81
N LYS A 463 68.64 -4.64 12.69
CA LYS A 463 69.50 -5.26 13.71
C LYS A 463 68.62 -5.62 14.91
N ALA A 464 68.46 -6.91 15.21
CA ALA A 464 67.60 -7.46 16.27
C ALA A 464 67.96 -7.02 17.71
N SER A 465 69.00 -6.20 17.89
CA SER A 465 69.52 -5.75 19.19
C SER A 465 69.22 -4.28 19.51
N ALA A 466 68.47 -3.54 18.68
CA ALA A 466 68.07 -2.17 19.00
C ALA A 466 66.94 -2.18 20.06
N PRO A 467 67.12 -1.60 21.25
CA PRO A 467 66.09 -1.59 22.28
C PRO A 467 64.91 -0.71 21.83
N GLY A 468 63.79 -1.35 21.47
CA GLY A 468 62.53 -0.63 21.15
C GLY A 468 61.67 -1.24 20.05
N ILE A 469 62.21 -2.13 19.21
CA ILE A 469 61.51 -2.68 18.04
C ILE A 469 60.62 -3.88 18.45
N ASN A 470 59.30 -3.75 18.32
CA ASN A 470 58.33 -4.82 18.58
C ASN A 470 58.02 -5.60 17.30
N LEU A 471 58.77 -6.68 17.02
CA LEU A 471 58.56 -7.49 15.80
C LEU A 471 57.15 -8.14 15.69
N ALA A 472 56.44 -8.31 16.80
CA ALA A 472 55.10 -8.89 16.81
C ALA A 472 54.00 -7.96 16.25
N ALA A 473 54.25 -6.64 16.20
CA ALA A 473 53.31 -5.65 15.66
C ALA A 473 53.51 -5.38 14.15
N ALA A 474 54.72 -5.64 13.63
CA ALA A 474 55.09 -5.34 12.24
C ALA A 474 54.34 -6.19 11.19
N THR A 475 53.79 -7.35 11.57
CA THR A 475 53.01 -8.21 10.67
C THR A 475 51.53 -7.87 10.59
N ALA A 476 51.04 -6.93 11.41
CA ALA A 476 49.63 -6.60 11.48
C ALA A 476 49.40 -5.09 11.62
N VAL A 477 49.66 -4.34 10.54
CA VAL A 477 49.08 -3.00 10.38
C VAL A 477 48.35 -2.93 9.04
N ILE A 478 47.03 -3.13 9.12
CA ILE A 478 46.07 -2.62 8.14
C ILE A 478 46.04 -1.11 8.37
N ARG A 479 46.34 -0.30 7.34
CA ARG A 479 46.18 1.16 7.43
C ARG A 479 44.73 1.48 7.84
N PRO A 480 44.48 2.43 8.76
CA PRO A 480 43.13 2.81 9.17
C PRO A 480 42.27 3.34 8.00
N ASP A 481 42.88 3.68 6.87
CA ASP A 481 42.22 4.08 5.62
C ASP A 481 41.66 2.88 4.82
N MET A 482 41.89 1.65 5.28
CA MET A 482 41.40 0.40 4.68
C MET A 482 40.27 -0.27 5.49
N VAL A 483 39.50 0.51 6.27
CA VAL A 483 38.29 0.00 6.92
C VAL A 483 37.26 -0.34 5.85
N ARG A 484 37.08 -1.64 5.60
CA ARG A 484 35.99 -2.21 4.83
C ARG A 484 34.67 -1.88 5.54
N ALA A 485 33.93 -0.92 5.01
CA ALA A 485 32.55 -0.71 5.43
C ALA A 485 31.67 -1.78 4.78
N GLU A 486 31.24 -2.75 5.57
CA GLU A 486 30.13 -3.63 5.16
C GLU A 486 28.84 -2.83 5.30
N ASN A 487 28.20 -2.55 4.17
CA ASN A 487 26.84 -2.02 4.17
C ASN A 487 25.87 -3.13 4.61
N LYS A 488 24.72 -2.76 5.19
CA LYS A 488 23.68 -3.67 5.74
C LYS A 488 23.12 -4.72 4.76
N GLU A 489 23.53 -4.70 3.49
CA GLU A 489 23.15 -5.64 2.44
C GLU A 489 24.28 -6.59 1.99
N GLY A 490 25.42 -6.61 2.70
CA GLY A 490 26.49 -7.60 2.48
C GLY A 490 27.29 -7.43 1.19
N THR A 491 27.24 -6.24 0.56
CA THR A 491 28.11 -5.90 -0.58
C THR A 491 29.25 -5.01 -0.11
N VAL A 492 30.47 -5.39 -0.52
CA VAL A 492 31.72 -4.70 -0.17
C VAL A 492 31.81 -3.41 -0.99
N SER A 493 31.73 -2.26 -0.32
CA SER A 493 31.97 -0.96 -0.96
C SER A 493 33.46 -0.70 -1.13
N ALA A 494 33.85 -0.07 -2.25
CA ALA A 494 35.23 0.32 -2.51
C ALA A 494 35.72 1.41 -1.51
N PRO A 495 37.04 1.55 -1.29
CA PRO A 495 37.61 2.56 -0.39
C PRO A 495 37.31 3.99 -0.85
N ALA A 496 37.18 4.94 0.09
CA ALA A 496 36.78 6.33 -0.22
C ALA A 496 37.72 7.10 -1.18
N TRP A 497 38.98 6.68 -1.32
CA TRP A 497 39.94 7.25 -2.26
C TRP A 497 39.87 6.62 -3.66
N ALA A 498 39.21 5.48 -3.81
CA ALA A 498 38.88 4.91 -5.11
C ALA A 498 37.60 5.62 -5.58
N GLU A 499 37.76 6.76 -6.26
CA GLU A 499 36.64 7.46 -6.86
C GLU A 499 35.85 6.50 -7.76
N ASP A 500 34.53 6.51 -7.63
CA ASP A 500 33.65 5.86 -8.58
C ASP A 500 33.95 6.43 -9.97
N PHE A 501 34.59 5.61 -10.82
CA PHE A 501 34.86 5.90 -12.23
C PHE A 501 33.60 6.32 -13.05
N ALA A 502 32.42 6.30 -12.44
CA ALA A 502 31.15 6.74 -12.99
C ALA A 502 31.03 8.26 -13.17
N LYS A 503 31.85 9.10 -12.52
CA LYS A 503 31.72 10.58 -12.59
C LYS A 503 32.59 11.25 -13.65
N THR A 504 33.62 10.59 -14.15
CA THR A 504 34.39 11.06 -15.33
C THR A 504 33.76 10.50 -16.61
N PRO A 505 33.28 11.35 -17.54
CA PRO A 505 32.75 10.87 -18.81
C PRO A 505 33.85 10.11 -19.56
N GLY A 506 33.69 8.79 -19.66
CA GLY A 506 34.59 7.96 -20.46
C GLY A 506 34.45 8.27 -21.95
N PRO A 507 35.34 7.75 -22.82
CA PRO A 507 35.31 7.99 -24.26
C PRO A 507 33.93 7.74 -24.92
N ALA A 508 33.19 6.74 -24.44
CA ALA A 508 31.84 6.41 -24.92
C ALA A 508 30.76 7.47 -24.58
N ALA A 509 30.98 8.29 -23.54
CA ALA A 509 30.06 9.38 -23.18
C ALA A 509 30.05 10.52 -24.21
N TYR A 510 31.09 10.60 -25.06
CA TYR A 510 31.20 11.56 -26.17
C TYR A 510 30.55 11.06 -27.48
N LEU A 511 30.08 9.81 -27.53
CA LEU A 511 29.36 9.29 -28.71
C LEU A 511 27.95 9.87 -28.76
N THR A 512 27.57 10.48 -29.87
CA THR A 512 26.23 11.06 -30.07
C THR A 512 25.13 9.99 -30.27
N ASP A 513 25.50 8.83 -30.80
CA ASP A 513 24.58 7.71 -31.02
C ASP A 513 24.43 6.85 -29.75
N LYS A 514 23.17 6.72 -29.29
CA LYS A 514 22.79 5.96 -28.10
C LYS A 514 23.07 4.46 -28.23
N PHE A 515 22.89 3.89 -29.42
CA PHE A 515 23.08 2.44 -29.61
C PHE A 515 24.55 2.05 -29.53
N LEU A 516 25.43 2.83 -30.15
CA LEU A 516 26.88 2.62 -30.09
C LEU A 516 27.42 2.86 -28.67
N ARG A 517 26.86 3.83 -27.95
CA ARG A 517 27.19 4.10 -26.54
C ARG A 517 26.90 2.89 -25.65
N ASP A 518 25.74 2.26 -25.81
CA ASP A 518 25.34 1.09 -25.03
C ASP A 518 26.18 -0.16 -25.39
N GLU A 519 26.53 -0.34 -26.67
CA GLU A 519 27.36 -1.45 -27.13
C GLU A 519 28.82 -1.35 -26.66
N GLU A 520 29.43 -0.15 -26.71
CA GLU A 520 30.78 0.06 -26.19
C GLU A 520 30.84 -0.07 -24.68
N ALA A 521 29.83 0.41 -23.96
CA ALA A 521 29.72 0.22 -22.51
C ALA A 521 29.66 -1.27 -22.13
N ALA A 522 28.91 -2.08 -22.89
CA ALA A 522 28.83 -3.52 -22.70
C ALA A 522 30.17 -4.22 -22.98
N LYS A 523 30.85 -3.90 -24.10
CA LYS A 523 32.18 -4.45 -24.43
C LYS A 523 33.24 -4.12 -23.37
N LYS A 524 33.16 -2.93 -22.76
CA LYS A 524 34.11 -2.51 -21.71
C LYS A 524 33.88 -3.26 -20.40
N MET A 525 32.63 -3.50 -20.00
CA MET A 525 32.27 -4.33 -18.84
C MET A 525 32.78 -5.78 -19.00
N GLU A 526 32.87 -6.29 -20.23
CA GLU A 526 33.38 -7.63 -20.52
C GLU A 526 34.90 -7.76 -20.41
N ARG A 527 35.63 -6.67 -20.68
CA ARG A 527 37.11 -6.64 -20.75
C ARG A 527 37.81 -6.33 -19.43
N ILE A 528 37.11 -5.82 -18.42
CA ILE A 528 37.71 -5.56 -17.11
C ILE A 528 37.80 -6.89 -16.34
N PRO A 529 39.00 -7.38 -15.98
CA PRO A 529 39.13 -8.57 -15.15
C PRO A 529 38.53 -8.26 -13.78
N ASN A 530 37.31 -8.75 -13.55
CA ASN A 530 36.62 -8.56 -12.29
C ASN A 530 37.38 -9.33 -11.20
N LEU A 531 37.95 -8.62 -10.22
CA LEU A 531 38.77 -9.20 -9.14
C LEU A 531 38.01 -10.32 -8.40
N GLY A 532 36.67 -10.26 -8.37
CA GLY A 532 35.82 -11.32 -7.83
C GLY A 532 35.89 -12.65 -8.57
N LYS A 533 36.14 -12.66 -9.90
CA LYS A 533 36.38 -13.90 -10.67
C LYS A 533 37.77 -14.48 -10.40
N ALA A 534 38.78 -13.64 -10.17
CA ALA A 534 40.14 -14.09 -9.87
C ALA A 534 40.26 -14.67 -8.46
N ILE A 535 39.50 -14.14 -7.49
CA ILE A 535 39.46 -14.64 -6.11
C ILE A 535 38.68 -15.97 -6.02
N ALA A 536 37.66 -16.19 -6.85
CA ALA A 536 36.89 -17.44 -6.89
C ALA A 536 37.64 -18.62 -7.56
N LEU A 537 38.84 -18.39 -8.10
CA LEU A 537 39.72 -19.39 -8.73
C LEU A 537 40.88 -19.84 -7.81
N ARG A 538 40.93 -19.35 -6.57
CA ARG A 538 41.71 -19.93 -5.46
C ARG A 538 40.77 -20.68 -4.54
#